data_AF-A0A4Q3BMH1-F1
#
_entry.id   AF-A0A4Q3BMH1-F1
#
_cell.length_a   1.000
_cell.length_b   1.000
_cell.length_c   1.000
_cell.angle_alpha   90.00
_cell.angle_beta   90.00
_cell.angle_gamma   90.00
#
_symmetry.space_group_name_H-M   'P 1'
#
loop_
_entity.id
_entity.type
_entity.pdbx_description
1 polymer ?
#
loop_
_entity_poly.entity_id
_entity_poly.type
_entity_poly.pdbx_seq_one_letter_code
_entity_poly.pdbx_strand_id
1 'polypeptide(L)'
;TTEALQLRHRILQNFEDALNITDPVTLQRLMNVVVVGGGPTGVELSGALADMKRFVLPKDYPELDFAKMNIYLLEGSPKTLGVMSEKSSEQSEKYLKRLGVTVKTNTLIEDYDGKTARMKDGSILESATLIWAAGIKGNVPEGIDPALVVRGNRIKVDRQCKIEGLENVYAIGDVAYMEEPAYPKGHPQVAPVAMQMADLLVNNLTRLQMKSGKQHIKEFEYYDKGSMATVGRNLAVVDVPKPKLHFGGLIAWFIWMFLHLMLILGVKNRFFVFMNWVYNYFTRDQNLRLIMKHK
;
A
#
# COMPACT_ATOMS: atom_id res chain seq x y z
N THR A 1 5.26 0.66 11.32
CA THR A 1 4.53 1.82 11.84
C THR A 1 3.67 1.40 13.03
N THR A 2 3.18 2.34 13.84
CA THR A 2 2.28 2.04 14.98
C THR A 2 1.01 1.31 14.53
N GLU A 3 0.41 1.73 13.42
CA GLU A 3 -0.78 1.09 12.83
C GLU A 3 -0.51 -0.38 12.46
N ALA A 4 0.65 -0.69 11.87
CA ALA A 4 1.01 -2.06 11.53
C ALA A 4 1.17 -2.95 12.79
N LEU A 5 1.70 -2.40 13.88
CA LEU A 5 1.80 -3.11 15.16
C LEU A 5 0.42 -3.33 15.79
N GLN A 6 -0.46 -2.32 15.75
CA GLN A 6 -1.83 -2.41 16.24
C GLN A 6 -2.66 -3.41 15.43
N LEU A 7 -2.53 -3.39 14.10
CA LEU A 7 -3.19 -4.34 13.22
C LEU A 7 -2.76 -5.78 13.54
N ARG A 8 -1.44 -6.01 13.62
CA ARG A 8 -0.91 -7.32 14.01
C ARG A 8 -1.45 -7.77 15.36
N HIS A 9 -1.44 -6.88 16.35
CA HIS A 9 -2.01 -7.17 17.67
C HIS A 9 -3.49 -7.54 17.57
N ARG A 10 -4.31 -6.74 16.88
CA ARG A 10 -5.74 -7.01 16.72
C ARG A 10 -6.00 -8.38 16.08
N ILE A 11 -5.26 -8.72 15.03
CA ILE A 11 -5.39 -10.02 14.35
C ILE A 11 -5.05 -11.17 15.31
N LEU A 12 -3.92 -11.09 16.02
CA LEU A 12 -3.54 -12.14 16.98
C LEU A 12 -4.53 -12.24 18.13
N GLN A 13 -4.99 -11.11 18.66
CA GLN A 13 -6.00 -11.08 19.72
C GLN A 13 -7.29 -11.76 19.28
N ASN A 14 -7.75 -11.55 18.04
CA ASN A 14 -8.93 -12.24 17.53
C ASN A 14 -8.74 -13.77 17.49
N PHE A 15 -7.52 -14.27 17.26
CA PHE A 15 -7.22 -15.70 17.31
C PHE A 15 -7.17 -16.23 18.74
N GLU A 16 -6.62 -15.48 19.69
CA GLU A 16 -6.71 -15.81 21.12
C GLU A 16 -8.16 -15.90 21.60
N ASP A 17 -8.99 -14.92 21.19
CA ASP A 17 -10.41 -14.92 21.49
C ASP A 17 -11.09 -16.13 20.84
N ALA A 18 -10.75 -16.46 19.58
CA ALA A 18 -11.30 -17.57 18.83
C ALA A 18 -11.09 -18.94 19.50
N LEU A 19 -9.98 -19.14 20.23
CA LEU A 19 -9.72 -20.38 20.98
C LEU A 19 -10.78 -20.66 22.06
N ASN A 20 -11.44 -19.62 22.56
CA ASN A 20 -12.41 -19.71 23.65
C ASN A 20 -13.87 -19.64 23.16
N ILE A 21 -14.09 -19.54 21.84
CA ILE A 21 -15.44 -19.44 21.26
C ILE A 21 -15.96 -20.82 20.84
N THR A 22 -17.16 -21.15 21.31
CA THR A 22 -17.89 -22.36 20.91
C THR A 22 -18.92 -22.10 19.82
N ASP A 23 -19.44 -20.87 19.72
CA ASP A 23 -20.39 -20.46 18.69
C ASP A 23 -19.72 -20.40 17.30
N PRO A 24 -20.13 -21.23 16.33
CA PRO A 24 -19.48 -21.29 15.02
C PRO A 24 -19.54 -19.98 14.23
N VAL A 25 -20.61 -19.19 14.40
CA VAL A 25 -20.79 -17.91 13.68
C VAL A 25 -19.79 -16.88 14.19
N THR A 26 -19.71 -16.71 15.51
CA THR A 26 -18.74 -15.82 16.15
C THR A 26 -17.30 -16.24 15.86
N LEU A 27 -17.02 -17.54 15.89
CA LEU A 27 -15.71 -18.08 15.53
C LEU A 27 -15.34 -17.71 14.08
N GLN A 28 -16.24 -17.96 13.13
CA GLN A 28 -16.00 -17.64 11.72
C GLN A 28 -15.78 -16.13 11.52
N ARG A 29 -16.52 -15.27 12.22
CA ARG A 29 -16.32 -13.81 12.18
C ARG A 29 -14.93 -13.39 12.64
N LEU A 30 -14.38 -13.99 13.71
CA LEU A 30 -13.02 -13.74 14.19
C LEU A 30 -11.96 -14.23 13.20
N MET A 31 -12.26 -15.30 12.46
CA MET A 31 -11.38 -15.88 11.43
C MET A 31 -11.52 -15.25 10.04
N ASN A 32 -12.46 -14.33 9.84
CA ASN A 32 -12.62 -13.59 8.60
C ASN A 32 -11.83 -12.28 8.67
N VAL A 33 -11.03 -12.00 7.63
CA VAL A 33 -10.33 -10.70 7.47
C VAL A 33 -10.76 -10.08 6.15
N VAL A 34 -11.20 -8.82 6.20
CA VAL A 34 -11.58 -8.03 5.03
C VAL A 34 -10.53 -6.96 4.78
N VAL A 35 -10.00 -6.92 3.57
CA VAL A 35 -9.12 -5.86 3.06
C VAL A 35 -9.87 -5.07 2.02
N VAL A 36 -9.93 -3.75 2.18
CA VAL A 36 -10.62 -2.84 1.26
C VAL A 36 -9.59 -2.07 0.44
N GLY A 37 -9.70 -2.16 -0.88
CA GLY A 37 -8.83 -1.51 -1.86
C GLY A 37 -7.85 -2.49 -2.50
N GLY A 38 -8.04 -2.78 -3.78
CA GLY A 38 -7.17 -3.60 -4.62
C GLY A 38 -5.98 -2.86 -5.21
N GLY A 39 -5.55 -1.74 -4.62
CA GLY A 39 -4.28 -1.09 -4.97
C GLY A 39 -3.06 -1.89 -4.45
N PRO A 40 -1.83 -1.41 -4.69
CA PRO A 40 -0.61 -2.10 -4.26
C PRO A 40 -0.63 -2.51 -2.78
N THR A 41 -0.99 -1.59 -1.88
CA THR A 41 -1.05 -1.85 -0.43
C THR A 41 -2.01 -2.98 -0.05
N GLY A 42 -3.23 -2.98 -0.60
CA GLY A 42 -4.21 -4.01 -0.26
C GLY A 42 -3.86 -5.37 -0.88
N VAL A 43 -3.33 -5.40 -2.10
CA VAL A 43 -2.84 -6.63 -2.73
C VAL A 43 -1.68 -7.25 -1.93
N GLU A 44 -0.69 -6.43 -1.56
CA GLU A 44 0.45 -6.86 -0.74
C GLU A 44 0.00 -7.39 0.62
N LEU A 45 -0.90 -6.66 1.29
CA LEU A 45 -1.43 -7.05 2.59
C LEU A 45 -2.23 -8.36 2.51
N SER A 46 -3.13 -8.50 1.52
CA SER A 46 -3.95 -9.71 1.37
C SER A 46 -3.11 -10.96 1.14
N GLY A 47 -2.08 -10.90 0.30
CA GLY A 47 -1.25 -12.09 0.10
C GLY A 47 -0.21 -12.31 1.19
N ALA A 48 0.24 -11.27 1.92
CA ALA A 48 0.99 -11.45 3.16
C ALA A 48 0.16 -12.19 4.24
N LEU A 49 -1.12 -11.82 4.41
CA LEU A 49 -2.05 -12.55 5.28
C LEU A 49 -2.26 -13.99 4.82
N ALA A 50 -2.32 -14.24 3.51
CA ALA A 50 -2.47 -15.58 2.97
C ALA A 50 -1.22 -16.45 3.19
N ASP A 51 -0.02 -15.87 3.08
CA ASP A 51 1.22 -16.55 3.45
C ASP A 51 1.28 -16.85 4.95
N MET A 52 0.86 -15.90 5.81
CA MET A 52 0.75 -16.14 7.26
C MET A 52 -0.23 -17.27 7.59
N LYS A 53 -1.43 -17.24 7.01
CA LYS A 53 -2.45 -18.30 7.10
C LYS A 53 -1.90 -19.67 6.77
N ARG A 54 -1.02 -19.76 5.77
CA ARG A 54 -0.50 -21.03 5.27
C ARG A 54 0.71 -21.56 6.04
N PHE A 55 1.63 -20.68 6.45
CA PHE A 55 2.96 -21.10 6.89
C PHE A 55 3.28 -20.78 8.35
N VAL A 56 2.58 -19.83 8.95
CA VAL A 56 2.93 -19.30 10.28
C VAL A 56 1.82 -19.62 11.29
N LEU A 57 0.60 -19.14 11.04
CA LEU A 57 -0.51 -19.25 11.98
C LEU A 57 -0.84 -20.70 12.42
N PRO A 58 -0.80 -21.73 11.54
CA PRO A 58 -1.04 -23.12 11.97
C PRO A 58 -0.01 -23.67 12.95
N LYS A 59 1.20 -23.09 13.00
CA LYS A 59 2.24 -23.48 13.97
C LYS A 59 2.04 -22.79 15.31
N ASP A 60 1.61 -21.53 15.29
CA ASP A 60 1.43 -20.70 16.49
C ASP A 60 0.11 -21.03 17.22
N TYR A 61 -0.94 -21.43 16.48
CA TYR A 61 -2.27 -21.76 17.01
C TYR A 61 -2.76 -23.12 16.45
N PRO A 62 -2.12 -24.24 16.84
CA PRO A 62 -2.45 -25.56 16.30
C PRO A 62 -3.87 -26.04 16.59
N GLU A 63 -4.56 -25.43 17.57
CA GLU A 63 -5.94 -25.73 17.95
C GLU A 63 -6.97 -25.11 16.98
N LEU A 64 -6.58 -24.10 16.18
CA LEU A 64 -7.45 -23.46 15.19
C LEU A 64 -7.24 -24.03 13.79
N ASP A 65 -8.35 -24.35 13.12
CA ASP A 65 -8.32 -24.78 11.73
C ASP A 65 -8.25 -23.58 10.77
N PHE A 66 -7.03 -23.13 10.46
CA PHE A 66 -6.82 -22.03 9.52
C PHE A 66 -7.27 -22.34 8.09
N ALA A 67 -7.65 -23.57 7.72
CA ALA A 67 -8.32 -23.78 6.43
C ALA A 67 -9.63 -22.97 6.35
N LYS A 68 -10.31 -22.75 7.49
CA LYS A 68 -11.55 -21.98 7.63
C LYS A 68 -11.35 -20.47 7.70
N MET A 69 -10.12 -19.98 7.85
CA MET A 69 -9.84 -18.55 7.85
C MET A 69 -10.08 -17.97 6.45
N ASN A 70 -10.95 -16.97 6.31
CA ASN A 70 -11.21 -16.34 5.03
C ASN A 70 -10.52 -14.98 4.94
N ILE A 71 -9.87 -14.72 3.80
CA ILE A 71 -9.28 -13.43 3.48
C ILE A 71 -10.03 -12.90 2.27
N TYR A 72 -10.70 -11.76 2.43
CA TYR A 72 -11.45 -11.10 1.38
C TYR A 72 -10.72 -9.84 0.94
N LEU A 73 -10.53 -9.65 -0.36
CA LEU A 73 -10.07 -8.39 -0.95
C LEU A 73 -11.23 -7.76 -1.72
N LEU A 74 -11.75 -6.64 -1.24
CA LEU A 74 -12.82 -5.89 -1.88
C LEU A 74 -12.22 -4.72 -2.66
N GLU A 75 -12.51 -4.63 -3.94
CA GLU A 75 -12.03 -3.57 -4.83
C GLU A 75 -13.19 -2.94 -5.57
N GLY A 76 -13.27 -1.61 -5.55
CA GLY A 76 -14.37 -0.86 -6.15
C GLY A 76 -14.33 -0.82 -7.68
N SER A 77 -13.15 -0.91 -8.27
CA SER A 77 -12.94 -0.98 -9.72
C SER A 77 -13.00 -2.43 -10.23
N PRO A 78 -12.99 -2.68 -11.55
CA PRO A 78 -13.12 -4.04 -12.08
C PRO A 78 -11.87 -4.91 -11.93
N LYS A 79 -10.74 -4.35 -11.46
CA LYS A 79 -9.44 -5.04 -11.44
C LYS A 79 -8.56 -4.63 -10.26
N THR A 80 -7.73 -5.55 -9.80
CA THR A 80 -6.64 -5.25 -8.86
C THR A 80 -5.51 -4.52 -9.58
N LEU A 81 -4.71 -3.77 -8.82
CA LEU A 81 -3.60 -2.95 -9.31
C LEU A 81 -4.00 -2.05 -10.50
N GLY A 82 -5.17 -1.42 -10.45
CA GLY A 82 -5.73 -0.70 -11.59
C GLY A 82 -4.90 0.46 -12.15
N VAL A 83 -3.87 0.92 -11.42
CA VAL A 83 -2.89 1.92 -11.86
C VAL A 83 -1.71 1.32 -12.66
N MET A 84 -1.58 0.00 -12.69
CA MET A 84 -0.53 -0.75 -13.37
C MET A 84 -1.04 -1.28 -14.73
N SER A 85 -0.18 -2.01 -15.47
CA SER A 85 -0.56 -2.61 -16.74
C SER A 85 -1.67 -3.66 -16.58
N GLU A 86 -2.41 -3.97 -17.65
CA GLU A 86 -3.42 -5.05 -17.59
C GLU A 86 -2.83 -6.40 -17.26
N LYS A 87 -1.60 -6.67 -17.73
CA LYS A 87 -0.88 -7.90 -17.41
C LYS A 87 -0.63 -8.00 -15.89
N SER A 88 -0.19 -6.91 -15.27
CA SER A 88 0.00 -6.85 -13.81
C SER A 88 -1.31 -7.01 -13.05
N SER A 89 -2.37 -6.36 -13.52
CA SER A 89 -3.70 -6.45 -12.94
C SER A 89 -4.21 -7.90 -12.95
N GLU A 90 -4.26 -8.54 -14.11
CA GLU A 90 -4.71 -9.94 -14.25
C GLU A 90 -3.85 -10.93 -13.48
N GLN A 91 -2.52 -10.77 -13.51
CA GLN A 91 -1.61 -11.68 -12.80
C GLN A 91 -1.75 -11.54 -11.28
N SER A 92 -1.91 -10.33 -10.76
CA SER A 92 -2.09 -10.11 -9.33
C SER A 92 -3.35 -10.79 -8.81
N GLU A 93 -4.47 -10.68 -9.53
CA GLU A 93 -5.72 -11.37 -9.18
C GLU A 93 -5.55 -12.91 -9.21
N LYS A 94 -4.89 -13.45 -10.25
CA LYS A 94 -4.59 -14.88 -10.37
C LYS A 94 -3.73 -15.37 -9.20
N TYR A 95 -2.73 -14.58 -8.78
CA TYR A 95 -1.87 -14.91 -7.65
C TYR A 95 -2.63 -14.90 -6.33
N LEU A 96 -3.43 -13.87 -6.07
CA LEU A 96 -4.28 -13.79 -4.87
C LEU A 96 -5.24 -14.98 -4.76
N LYS A 97 -5.95 -15.30 -5.84
CA LYS A 97 -6.87 -16.45 -5.88
C LYS A 97 -6.13 -17.76 -5.61
N ARG A 98 -4.93 -17.94 -6.19
CA ARG A 98 -4.10 -19.14 -5.92
C ARG A 98 -3.62 -19.23 -4.47
N LEU A 99 -3.44 -18.11 -3.79
CA LEU A 99 -3.12 -18.06 -2.36
C LEU A 99 -4.36 -18.30 -1.47
N GLY A 100 -5.56 -18.44 -2.05
CA GLY A 100 -6.81 -18.65 -1.32
C GLY A 100 -7.48 -17.36 -0.84
N VAL A 101 -7.11 -16.20 -1.40
CA VAL A 101 -7.80 -14.92 -1.16
C VAL A 101 -9.05 -14.86 -2.04
N THR A 102 -10.19 -14.52 -1.43
CA THR A 102 -11.44 -14.24 -2.16
C THR A 102 -11.42 -12.80 -2.65
N VAL A 103 -11.13 -12.61 -3.93
CA VAL A 103 -11.12 -11.28 -4.57
C VAL A 103 -12.53 -10.95 -5.07
N LYS A 104 -13.08 -9.81 -4.64
CA LYS A 104 -14.34 -9.24 -5.11
C LYS A 104 -14.09 -7.85 -5.71
N THR A 105 -14.04 -7.78 -7.03
CA THR A 105 -13.99 -6.51 -7.77
C THR A 105 -15.39 -5.92 -7.95
N ASN A 106 -15.49 -4.68 -8.43
CA ASN A 106 -16.75 -3.93 -8.54
C ASN A 106 -17.56 -3.90 -7.23
N THR A 107 -16.88 -3.99 -6.09
CA THR A 107 -17.49 -4.13 -4.77
C THR A 107 -17.07 -2.96 -3.90
N LEU A 108 -18.01 -2.08 -3.58
CA LEU A 108 -17.79 -0.93 -2.71
C LEU A 108 -18.41 -1.20 -1.34
N ILE A 109 -17.64 -0.95 -0.28
CA ILE A 109 -18.18 -0.90 1.08
C ILE A 109 -18.97 0.39 1.28
N GLU A 110 -20.10 0.26 1.97
CA GLU A 110 -20.95 1.33 2.45
C GLU A 110 -20.70 1.61 3.93
N ASP A 111 -20.67 0.56 4.77
CA ASP A 111 -20.58 0.69 6.22
C ASP A 111 -19.85 -0.50 6.88
N TYR A 112 -19.33 -0.28 8.08
CA TYR A 112 -18.74 -1.31 8.94
C TYR A 112 -18.91 -0.97 10.43
N ASP A 113 -19.63 -1.82 11.15
CA ASP A 113 -19.97 -1.62 12.57
C ASP A 113 -18.99 -2.28 13.55
N GLY A 114 -17.87 -2.83 13.06
CA GLY A 114 -16.92 -3.61 13.84
C GLY A 114 -17.17 -5.13 13.83
N LYS A 115 -18.27 -5.59 13.21
CA LYS A 115 -18.62 -7.01 13.09
C LYS A 115 -19.12 -7.39 11.69
N THR A 116 -19.77 -6.46 11.01
CA THR A 116 -20.45 -6.67 9.73
C THR A 116 -20.07 -5.55 8.78
N ALA A 117 -19.44 -5.93 7.66
CA ALA A 117 -19.20 -5.05 6.53
C ALA A 117 -20.41 -5.11 5.59
N ARG A 118 -21.00 -3.95 5.29
CA ARG A 118 -22.11 -3.80 4.34
C ARG A 118 -21.58 -3.24 3.03
N MET A 119 -21.91 -3.89 1.93
CA MET A 119 -21.58 -3.43 0.58
C MET A 119 -22.72 -2.60 0.00
N LYS A 120 -22.40 -1.73 -0.98
CA LYS A 120 -23.39 -0.87 -1.66
C LYS A 120 -24.46 -1.63 -2.45
N ASP A 121 -24.21 -2.88 -2.81
CA ASP A 121 -25.18 -3.75 -3.48
C ASP A 121 -26.14 -4.44 -2.49
N GLY A 122 -26.03 -4.13 -1.19
CA GLY A 122 -26.82 -4.71 -0.11
C GLY A 122 -26.26 -6.03 0.43
N SER A 123 -25.22 -6.61 -0.17
CA SER A 123 -24.57 -7.80 0.37
C SER A 123 -23.84 -7.49 1.69
N ILE A 124 -23.69 -8.50 2.54
CA ILE A 124 -23.06 -8.38 3.86
C ILE A 124 -21.94 -9.40 4.02
N LEU A 125 -20.95 -9.07 4.84
CA LEU A 125 -19.84 -9.95 5.19
C LEU A 125 -19.47 -9.75 6.66
N GLU A 126 -19.55 -10.82 7.45
CA GLU A 126 -19.17 -10.76 8.86
C GLU A 126 -17.66 -10.92 9.04
N SER A 127 -17.03 -9.95 9.67
CA SER A 127 -15.61 -9.96 9.99
C SER A 127 -15.35 -9.11 11.22
N ALA A 128 -14.49 -9.60 12.11
CA ALA A 128 -13.99 -8.83 13.24
C ALA A 128 -12.79 -7.93 12.87
N THR A 129 -12.28 -8.05 11.64
CA THR A 129 -11.11 -7.30 11.14
C THR A 129 -11.38 -6.78 9.75
N LEU A 130 -11.63 -5.47 9.66
CA LEU A 130 -11.61 -4.74 8.40
C LEU A 130 -10.36 -3.86 8.33
N ILE A 131 -9.64 -3.95 7.22
CA ILE A 131 -8.42 -3.19 6.95
C ILE A 131 -8.66 -2.30 5.75
N TRP A 132 -8.65 -0.99 5.98
CA TRP A 132 -8.90 0.01 4.95
C TRP A 132 -7.60 0.44 4.28
N ALA A 133 -7.37 -0.04 3.05
CA ALA A 133 -6.20 0.29 2.23
C ALA A 133 -6.59 1.07 0.95
N ALA A 134 -7.80 1.62 0.89
CA ALA A 134 -8.37 2.27 -0.29
C ALA A 134 -8.41 3.80 -0.15
N GLY A 135 -7.81 4.50 -1.09
CA GLY A 135 -7.93 5.96 -1.18
C GLY A 135 -7.20 6.70 -0.05
N ILE A 136 -6.48 7.75 -0.43
CA ILE A 136 -5.79 8.63 0.50
C ILE A 136 -6.26 10.07 0.26
N LYS A 137 -6.11 10.89 1.28
CA LYS A 137 -6.37 12.33 1.20
C LYS A 137 -5.16 13.07 1.75
N GLY A 138 -4.80 14.17 1.10
CA GLY A 138 -3.79 15.07 1.65
C GLY A 138 -4.25 15.67 2.98
N ASN A 139 -3.31 15.86 3.89
CA ASN A 139 -3.55 16.63 5.10
C ASN A 139 -3.30 18.11 4.79
N VAL A 140 -4.35 18.88 4.59
CA VAL A 140 -4.25 20.30 4.22
C VAL A 140 -4.13 21.13 5.50
N PRO A 141 -3.03 21.90 5.68
CA PRO A 141 -2.89 22.79 6.83
C PRO A 141 -3.96 23.88 6.87
N GLU A 142 -4.28 24.35 8.07
CA GLU A 142 -5.12 25.55 8.24
C GLU A 142 -4.45 26.77 7.57
N GLY A 143 -5.29 27.69 7.06
CA GLY A 143 -4.83 28.93 6.40
C GLY A 143 -4.58 28.81 4.89
N ILE A 144 -4.66 27.61 4.30
CA ILE A 144 -4.69 27.45 2.85
C ILE A 144 -6.07 27.85 2.32
N ASP A 145 -6.12 28.69 1.29
CA ASP A 145 -7.35 29.07 0.62
C ASP A 145 -8.08 27.82 0.11
N PRO A 146 -9.33 27.54 0.56
CA PRO A 146 -10.10 26.40 0.10
C PRO A 146 -10.29 26.35 -1.42
N ALA A 147 -10.24 27.48 -2.13
CA ALA A 147 -10.34 27.52 -3.59
C ALA A 147 -9.13 26.86 -4.30
N LEU A 148 -8.00 26.73 -3.61
CA LEU A 148 -6.79 26.05 -4.08
C LEU A 148 -6.80 24.55 -3.77
N VAL A 149 -7.78 24.06 -3.00
CA VAL A 149 -7.88 22.66 -2.61
C VAL A 149 -8.79 21.92 -3.58
N VAL A 150 -8.25 20.89 -4.23
CA VAL A 150 -8.98 20.04 -5.18
C VAL A 150 -9.32 18.68 -4.58
N ARG A 151 -9.98 17.83 -5.37
CA ARG A 151 -10.37 16.46 -5.00
C ARG A 151 -9.19 15.70 -4.37
N GLY A 152 -9.47 15.06 -3.23
CA GLY A 152 -8.47 14.32 -2.47
C GLY A 152 -7.69 15.18 -1.48
N ASN A 153 -8.17 16.39 -1.16
CA ASN A 153 -7.50 17.34 -0.27
C ASN A 153 -6.09 17.67 -0.73
N ARG A 154 -5.95 17.98 -2.02
CA ARG A 154 -4.66 18.32 -2.64
C ARG A 154 -4.62 19.81 -2.97
N ILE A 155 -3.50 20.45 -2.72
CA ILE A 155 -3.29 21.88 -2.90
C ILE A 155 -2.68 22.13 -4.27
N LYS A 156 -3.28 23.03 -5.06
CA LYS A 156 -2.75 23.42 -6.37
C LYS A 156 -1.36 24.05 -6.25
N VAL A 157 -0.44 23.56 -7.07
CA VAL A 157 0.91 24.10 -7.18
C VAL A 157 1.33 24.27 -8.64
N ASP A 158 2.20 25.24 -8.88
CA ASP A 158 2.89 25.39 -10.17
C ASP A 158 3.95 24.31 -10.38
N ARG A 159 4.59 24.29 -11.56
CA ARG A 159 5.67 23.34 -11.89
C ARG A 159 6.96 23.55 -11.08
N GLN A 160 7.02 24.54 -10.19
CA GLN A 160 8.13 24.77 -9.25
C GLN A 160 7.76 24.29 -7.83
N CYS A 161 6.64 23.58 -7.67
CA CYS A 161 6.06 23.12 -6.40
C CYS A 161 5.53 24.26 -5.51
N LYS A 162 5.37 25.47 -6.06
CA LYS A 162 4.89 26.63 -5.32
C LYS A 162 3.38 26.64 -5.27
N ILE A 163 2.79 26.94 -4.11
CA ILE A 163 1.34 27.09 -4.01
C ILE A 163 0.89 28.28 -4.86
N GLU A 164 -0.12 28.08 -5.70
CA GLU A 164 -0.64 29.12 -6.58
C GLU A 164 -1.04 30.36 -5.76
N GLY A 165 -0.59 31.54 -6.20
CA GLY A 165 -0.87 32.81 -5.51
C GLY A 165 0.01 33.11 -4.29
N LEU A 166 0.89 32.21 -3.86
CA LEU A 166 1.80 32.43 -2.73
C LEU A 166 3.26 32.54 -3.17
N GLU A 167 4.06 33.38 -2.50
CA GLU A 167 5.43 33.66 -2.92
C GLU A 167 6.51 32.76 -2.31
N ASN A 168 6.32 32.30 -1.08
CA ASN A 168 7.37 31.58 -0.33
C ASN A 168 6.84 30.29 0.32
N VAL A 169 5.73 29.76 -0.21
CA VAL A 169 5.09 28.55 0.31
C VAL A 169 5.05 27.51 -0.79
N TYR A 170 5.51 26.30 -0.45
CA TYR A 170 5.67 25.18 -1.37
C TYR A 170 4.95 23.96 -0.80
N ALA A 171 4.39 23.14 -1.69
CA ALA A 171 3.81 21.85 -1.35
C ALA A 171 4.35 20.77 -2.30
N ILE A 172 4.74 19.62 -1.75
CA ILE A 172 5.29 18.48 -2.50
C ILE A 172 4.65 17.16 -2.05
N GLY A 173 4.79 16.13 -2.86
CA GLY A 173 4.28 14.79 -2.54
C GLY A 173 2.75 14.72 -2.56
N ASP A 174 2.17 13.92 -1.68
CA ASP A 174 0.76 13.51 -1.79
C ASP A 174 -0.24 14.65 -1.61
N VAL A 175 0.15 15.73 -0.91
CA VAL A 175 -0.67 16.93 -0.71
C VAL A 175 -0.61 17.87 -1.91
N ALA A 176 0.39 17.76 -2.79
CA ALA A 176 0.52 18.63 -3.96
C ALA A 176 -0.35 18.15 -5.12
N TYR A 177 -1.04 19.07 -5.77
CA TYR A 177 -1.71 18.87 -7.05
C TYR A 177 -1.00 19.71 -8.11
N MET A 178 -0.17 19.05 -8.91
CA MET A 178 0.61 19.68 -9.97
C MET A 178 0.23 19.09 -11.31
N GLU A 179 -0.22 19.92 -12.24
CA GLU A 179 -0.52 19.49 -13.60
C GLU A 179 0.72 19.63 -14.50
N GLU A 180 0.92 18.64 -15.37
CA GLU A 180 1.85 18.73 -16.50
C GLU A 180 1.26 18.02 -17.72
N PRO A 181 1.79 18.21 -18.95
CA PRO A 181 1.19 17.62 -20.15
C PRO A 181 1.00 16.09 -20.09
N ALA A 182 1.91 15.37 -19.43
CA ALA A 182 1.79 13.92 -19.22
C ALA A 182 0.83 13.54 -18.08
N TYR A 183 0.55 14.46 -17.15
CA TYR A 183 -0.30 14.27 -15.97
C TYR A 183 -1.27 15.45 -15.81
N PRO A 184 -2.29 15.57 -16.69
CA PRO A 184 -3.22 16.71 -16.68
C PRO A 184 -4.18 16.71 -15.50
N LYS A 185 -4.13 15.71 -14.63
CA LYS A 185 -4.98 15.56 -13.43
C LYS A 185 -4.16 15.36 -12.15
N GLY A 186 -2.94 15.88 -12.13
CA GLY A 186 -2.00 15.64 -11.05
C GLY A 186 -1.23 14.33 -11.19
N HIS A 187 -0.04 14.30 -10.58
CA HIS A 187 0.76 13.08 -10.44
C HIS A 187 0.09 12.04 -9.52
N PRO A 188 0.42 10.75 -9.68
CA PRO A 188 0.06 9.73 -8.70
C PRO A 188 0.69 10.02 -7.33
N GLN A 189 -0.03 9.70 -6.26
CA GLN A 189 0.41 9.88 -4.88
C GLN A 189 1.32 8.72 -4.46
N VAL A 190 2.56 8.75 -4.96
CA VAL A 190 3.57 7.70 -4.75
C VAL A 190 4.91 8.30 -4.35
N ALA A 191 5.68 7.56 -3.56
CA ALA A 191 6.98 8.01 -3.05
C ALA A 191 7.96 8.52 -4.13
N PRO A 192 8.09 7.90 -5.32
CA PRO A 192 8.97 8.43 -6.38
C PRO A 192 8.61 9.84 -6.86
N VAL A 193 7.33 10.22 -6.86
CA VAL A 193 6.90 11.58 -7.21
C VAL A 193 7.35 12.54 -6.13
N ALA A 194 7.07 12.23 -4.86
CA ALA A 194 7.48 13.05 -3.72
C ALA A 194 9.01 13.26 -3.66
N MET A 195 9.79 12.20 -3.90
CA MET A 195 11.26 12.27 -3.94
C MET A 195 11.76 13.17 -5.08
N GLN A 196 11.22 13.01 -6.30
CA GLN A 196 11.63 13.85 -7.43
C GLN A 196 11.22 15.32 -7.24
N MET A 197 10.05 15.58 -6.66
CA MET A 197 9.62 16.94 -6.30
C MET A 197 10.55 17.56 -5.26
N ALA A 198 10.96 16.78 -4.24
CA ALA A 198 11.94 17.23 -3.25
C ALA A 198 13.29 17.57 -3.89
N ASP A 199 13.81 16.70 -4.76
CA ASP A 199 15.07 16.93 -5.49
C ASP A 199 14.99 18.22 -6.33
N LEU A 200 13.88 18.45 -7.03
CA LEU A 200 13.67 19.69 -7.78
C LEU A 200 13.67 20.90 -6.84
N LEU A 201 12.88 20.85 -5.78
CA LEU A 201 12.68 21.97 -4.87
C LEU A 201 13.99 22.39 -4.19
N VAL A 202 14.77 21.43 -3.68
CA VAL A 202 16.09 21.69 -3.07
C VAL A 202 17.04 22.36 -4.06
N ASN A 203 17.09 21.86 -5.30
CA ASN A 203 17.93 22.44 -6.34
C ASN A 203 17.50 23.87 -6.70
N ASN A 204 16.20 24.13 -6.78
CA ASN A 204 15.67 25.46 -7.10
C ASN A 204 15.92 26.46 -5.95
N LEU A 205 15.69 26.06 -4.70
CA LEU A 205 15.97 26.90 -3.52
C LEU A 205 17.47 27.25 -3.44
N THR A 206 18.34 26.28 -3.71
CA THR A 206 19.80 26.50 -3.75
C THR A 206 20.19 27.54 -4.80
N ARG A 207 19.62 27.47 -6.01
CA ARG A 207 19.85 28.45 -7.09
C ARG A 207 19.35 29.85 -6.72
N LEU A 208 18.19 29.95 -6.06
CA LEU A 208 17.67 31.22 -5.56
C LEU A 208 18.61 31.84 -4.53
N GLN A 209 19.14 31.03 -3.60
CA GLN A 209 20.06 31.49 -2.56
C GLN A 209 21.38 32.01 -3.15
N MET A 210 21.92 31.35 -4.18
CA MET A 210 23.19 31.73 -4.81
C MET A 210 23.10 33.01 -5.68
N LYS A 211 21.95 33.71 -5.70
CA LYS A 211 21.68 34.88 -6.55
C LYS A 211 22.01 34.65 -8.03
N SER A 212 21.99 33.40 -8.49
CA SER A 212 22.30 33.04 -9.88
C SER A 212 21.23 33.51 -10.89
N GLY A 213 20.31 34.40 -10.48
CA GLY A 213 19.20 34.89 -11.27
C GLY A 213 18.04 33.89 -11.38
N LYS A 214 16.82 34.41 -11.56
CA LYS A 214 15.60 33.61 -11.79
C LYS A 214 15.66 32.76 -13.08
N GLN A 215 16.64 33.02 -13.96
CA GLN A 215 16.83 32.35 -15.25
C GLN A 215 17.25 30.87 -15.15
N HIS A 216 17.59 30.37 -13.96
CA HIS A 216 18.03 28.98 -13.77
C HIS A 216 17.05 28.10 -12.99
N ILE A 217 15.84 28.60 -12.70
CA ILE A 217 14.81 27.79 -12.05
C ILE A 217 14.27 26.76 -13.04
N LYS A 218 14.22 25.50 -12.61
CA LYS A 218 13.73 24.39 -13.42
C LYS A 218 12.28 24.08 -13.08
N GLU A 219 11.54 23.66 -14.08
CA GLU A 219 10.20 23.11 -13.93
C GLU A 219 10.26 21.60 -13.68
N PHE A 220 9.25 21.09 -12.98
CA PHE A 220 9.08 19.67 -12.71
C PHE A 220 8.61 18.92 -13.95
N GLU A 221 9.25 17.79 -14.20
CA GLU A 221 8.80 16.75 -15.11
C GLU A 221 8.95 15.40 -14.44
N TYR A 222 7.85 14.66 -14.31
CA TYR A 222 7.91 13.38 -13.63
C TYR A 222 8.51 12.30 -14.52
N TYR A 223 9.63 11.75 -14.08
CA TYR A 223 10.22 10.57 -14.69
C TYR A 223 9.71 9.30 -14.02
N ASP A 224 8.75 8.63 -14.66
CA ASP A 224 8.23 7.34 -14.20
C ASP A 224 9.30 6.25 -14.34
N LYS A 225 9.74 5.72 -13.20
CA LYS A 225 10.73 4.64 -13.09
C LYS A 225 10.10 3.25 -13.20
N GLY A 226 8.77 3.18 -13.26
CA GLY A 226 7.99 1.96 -13.23
C GLY A 226 7.33 1.68 -11.90
N SER A 227 6.54 0.62 -11.91
CA SER A 227 5.70 0.20 -10.80
C SER A 227 5.94 -1.26 -10.51
N MET A 228 5.89 -1.62 -9.23
CA MET A 228 6.00 -3.01 -8.79
C MET A 228 5.08 -3.23 -7.59
N ALA A 229 4.55 -4.43 -7.49
CA ALA A 229 3.76 -4.86 -6.33
C ALA A 229 4.11 -6.31 -6.02
N THR A 230 4.32 -6.60 -4.74
CA THR A 230 4.32 -8.00 -4.29
C THR A 230 2.89 -8.47 -4.06
N VAL A 231 2.65 -9.74 -4.26
CA VAL A 231 1.38 -10.38 -3.89
C VAL A 231 1.64 -11.31 -2.74
N GLY A 232 2.65 -12.16 -2.87
CA GLY A 232 3.09 -13.03 -1.79
C GLY A 232 4.47 -13.56 -2.11
N ARG A 233 4.86 -14.58 -1.38
CA ARG A 233 6.17 -15.19 -1.55
C ARG A 233 6.36 -15.73 -2.97
N ASN A 234 7.44 -15.30 -3.62
CA ASN A 234 7.78 -15.62 -5.02
C ASN A 234 6.81 -15.06 -6.06
N LEU A 235 5.89 -14.20 -5.65
CA LEU A 235 4.82 -13.67 -6.49
C LEU A 235 4.85 -12.15 -6.43
N ALA A 236 5.37 -11.56 -7.49
CA ALA A 236 5.31 -10.12 -7.71
C ALA A 236 4.98 -9.84 -9.17
N VAL A 237 4.66 -8.57 -9.43
CA VAL A 237 4.50 -8.01 -10.77
C VAL A 237 5.34 -6.75 -10.86
N VAL A 238 5.98 -6.53 -12.00
CA VAL A 238 6.83 -5.36 -12.28
C VAL A 238 6.52 -4.86 -13.68
N ASP A 239 6.21 -3.57 -13.79
CA ASP A 239 6.04 -2.86 -15.05
C ASP A 239 7.16 -1.82 -15.21
N VAL A 240 7.87 -1.89 -16.34
CA VAL A 240 8.91 -0.94 -16.73
C VAL A 240 8.37 -0.07 -17.87
N PRO A 241 8.30 1.26 -17.72
CA PRO A 241 7.71 2.14 -18.74
C PRO A 241 8.53 2.22 -20.03
N LYS A 242 9.87 2.12 -19.94
CA LYS A 242 10.80 2.26 -21.06
C LYS A 242 11.97 1.26 -20.92
N PRO A 243 12.16 0.31 -21.86
CA PRO A 243 11.21 -0.15 -22.88
C PRO A 243 10.00 -0.80 -22.20
N LYS A 244 8.77 -0.60 -22.71
CA LYS A 244 7.51 -1.09 -22.10
C LYS A 244 7.54 -2.60 -21.85
N LEU A 245 8.00 -3.03 -20.66
CA LEU A 245 8.22 -4.42 -20.30
C LEU A 245 7.40 -4.77 -19.07
N HIS A 246 7.02 -6.04 -18.97
CA HIS A 246 6.27 -6.59 -17.87
C HIS A 246 6.92 -7.90 -17.41
N PHE A 247 7.15 -8.04 -16.11
CA PHE A 247 7.66 -9.25 -15.47
C PHE A 247 6.68 -9.71 -14.40
N GLY A 248 6.53 -11.02 -14.26
CA GLY A 248 5.67 -11.64 -13.26
C GLY A 248 6.37 -12.76 -12.48
N GLY A 249 5.77 -13.17 -11.38
CA GLY A 249 6.16 -14.34 -10.60
C GLY A 249 7.53 -14.19 -9.96
N LEU A 250 8.34 -15.25 -10.04
CA LEU A 250 9.60 -15.35 -9.31
C LEU A 250 10.64 -14.33 -9.80
N ILE A 251 10.71 -14.07 -11.10
CA ILE A 251 11.65 -13.08 -11.68
C ILE A 251 11.30 -11.68 -11.17
N ALA A 252 10.02 -11.31 -11.23
CA ALA A 252 9.53 -10.05 -10.67
C ALA A 252 9.82 -9.94 -9.17
N TRP A 253 9.67 -11.05 -8.43
CA TRP A 253 9.95 -11.09 -7.00
C TRP A 253 11.43 -10.86 -6.68
N PHE A 254 12.35 -11.42 -7.46
CA PHE A 254 13.79 -11.12 -7.34
C PHE A 254 14.12 -9.66 -7.66
N ILE A 255 13.53 -9.10 -8.72
CA ILE A 255 13.69 -7.67 -9.06
C ILE A 255 13.21 -6.80 -7.90
N TRP A 256 12.03 -7.10 -7.36
CA TRP A 256 11.45 -6.39 -6.23
C TRP A 256 12.38 -6.44 -5.02
N MET A 257 12.89 -7.63 -4.65
CA MET A 257 13.78 -7.82 -3.51
C MET A 257 15.07 -7.03 -3.67
N PHE A 258 15.68 -7.07 -4.87
CA PHE A 258 16.90 -6.33 -5.18
C PHE A 258 16.69 -4.81 -5.08
N LEU A 259 15.62 -4.28 -5.69
CA LEU A 259 15.34 -2.85 -5.66
C LEU A 259 15.03 -2.36 -4.24
N HIS A 260 14.20 -3.08 -3.48
CA HIS A 260 13.90 -2.71 -2.10
C HIS A 260 15.15 -2.69 -1.24
N LEU A 261 16.05 -3.68 -1.41
CA LEU A 261 17.32 -3.72 -0.71
C LEU A 261 18.19 -2.49 -0.99
N MET A 262 18.23 -2.05 -2.26
CA MET A 262 18.99 -0.86 -2.68
C MET A 262 18.40 0.45 -2.16
N LEU A 263 17.06 0.52 -2.03
CA LEU A 263 16.32 1.69 -1.57
C LEU A 263 16.34 1.88 -0.04
N ILE A 264 16.72 0.87 0.74
CA ILE A 264 16.89 1.01 2.19
C ILE A 264 17.98 2.04 2.48
N LEU A 265 17.59 3.20 3.01
CA LEU A 265 18.48 4.25 3.49
C LEU A 265 19.27 3.75 4.71
N GLY A 266 20.60 3.93 4.71
CA GLY A 266 21.48 3.47 5.78
C GLY A 266 22.28 2.22 5.42
N VAL A 267 23.48 2.42 4.88
CA VAL A 267 24.30 1.41 4.18
C VAL A 267 24.83 0.29 5.09
N LYS A 268 24.82 0.46 6.43
CA LYS A 268 25.43 -0.52 7.34
C LYS A 268 24.60 -1.78 7.62
N ASN A 269 23.28 -1.75 7.42
CA ASN A 269 22.40 -2.89 7.73
C ASN A 269 21.81 -3.61 6.52
N ARG A 270 22.11 -3.20 5.27
CA ARG A 270 21.53 -3.84 4.08
C ARG A 270 21.86 -5.34 4.00
N PHE A 271 23.12 -5.72 4.27
CA PHE A 271 23.52 -7.12 4.26
C PHE A 271 22.81 -7.94 5.34
N PHE A 272 22.71 -7.43 6.58
CA PHE A 272 21.97 -8.11 7.65
C PHE A 272 20.47 -8.20 7.39
N VAL A 273 19.86 -7.16 6.80
CA VAL A 273 18.46 -7.19 6.38
C VAL A 273 18.25 -8.25 5.29
N PHE A 274 19.14 -8.29 4.30
CA PHE A 274 19.11 -9.31 3.25
C PHE A 274 19.29 -10.73 3.81
N MET A 275 20.28 -10.95 4.69
CA MET A 275 20.48 -12.25 5.35
C MET A 275 19.30 -12.65 6.22
N ASN A 276 18.68 -11.72 6.94
CA ASN A 276 17.47 -11.97 7.72
C ASN A 276 16.27 -12.31 6.80
N TRP A 277 16.11 -11.61 5.66
CA TRP A 277 15.12 -11.96 4.66
C TRP A 277 15.34 -13.34 4.07
N VAL A 278 16.58 -13.69 3.70
CA VAL A 278 16.94 -15.04 3.22
C VAL A 278 16.68 -16.08 4.29
N TYR A 279 17.07 -15.82 5.55
CA TYR A 279 16.83 -16.71 6.68
C TYR A 279 15.32 -16.93 6.90
N ASN A 280 14.54 -15.87 7.09
CA ASN A 280 13.07 -15.95 7.26
C ASN A 280 12.39 -16.55 6.04
N TYR A 281 12.96 -16.32 4.84
CA TYR A 281 12.55 -17.01 3.65
C TYR A 281 12.71 -18.52 3.90
N PHE A 282 13.91 -19.05 4.13
CA PHE A 282 14.08 -20.50 4.29
C PHE A 282 13.42 -21.13 5.52
N THR A 283 13.43 -20.47 6.68
CA THR A 283 12.93 -21.05 7.93
C THR A 283 11.41 -21.00 8.05
N ARG A 284 10.72 -20.17 7.26
CA ARG A 284 9.27 -19.92 7.37
C ARG A 284 8.85 -19.54 8.79
N ASP A 285 9.78 -18.94 9.53
CA ASP A 285 9.57 -18.44 10.88
C ASP A 285 9.59 -16.92 10.80
N GLN A 286 8.42 -16.33 11.05
CA GLN A 286 8.35 -14.94 11.48
C GLN A 286 8.15 -14.98 12.99
N ASN A 287 9.01 -14.33 13.76
CA ASN A 287 8.84 -14.19 15.20
C ASN A 287 7.59 -13.33 15.50
N LEU A 288 6.39 -13.92 15.44
CA LEU A 288 5.10 -13.30 15.73
C LEU A 288 4.72 -13.46 17.22
N ARG A 289 5.65 -13.22 18.16
CA ARG A 289 5.41 -13.60 19.56
C ARG A 289 5.19 -12.45 20.54
N LEU A 290 5.03 -11.22 20.05
CA LEU A 290 4.84 -10.05 20.91
C LEU A 290 3.45 -9.43 20.70
N ILE A 291 2.53 -9.81 21.59
CA ILE A 291 1.27 -9.12 21.85
C ILE A 291 1.58 -7.98 22.80
N MET A 292 1.48 -6.73 22.32
CA MET A 292 1.71 -5.54 23.15
C MET A 292 0.38 -4.94 23.58
N LYS A 293 0.03 -5.09 24.87
CA LYS A 293 -1.10 -4.38 25.48
C LYS A 293 -0.76 -2.89 25.55
N HIS A 294 -1.36 -2.06 24.71
CA HIS A 294 -1.37 -0.62 24.93
C HIS A 294 -2.42 -0.30 26.00
N LYS A 295 -2.04 0.51 26.99
CA LYS A 295 -2.99 1.17 27.90
C LYS A 295 -3.70 2.30 27.16
#